data_AF-A0AAV4HAR4-F1
#
_entry.id   AF-A0AAV4HAR4-F1
#
_cell.length_a   1.000
_cell.length_b   1.000
_cell.length_c   1.000
_cell.angle_alpha   90.00
_cell.angle_beta   90.00
_cell.angle_gamma   90.00
#
_symmetry.space_group_name_H-M   'P 1'
#
loop_
_entity.id
_entity.type
_entity.pdbx_description
1 polymer ?
#
loop_
_entity_poly.entity_id
_entity_poly.type
_entity_poly.pdbx_seq_one_letter_code
_entity_poly.pdbx_strand_id
1 'polypeptide(L)'
;MDLETTSKKWAENCHYAHSHLEGIGENLAYSTYPHSEETLVSNAATAWFEEKKQYIMGSQKSCGSSDTCHYLQMVWDDTNKVGCYSTRCAELTRTGTEKKTENAWYFVCSYTPKGNWIGQRPYETSCDSPCRDGQTEEDGLCVGEAIIPCVDKHAQCVDWAGRGECSKNPDYMESKCRKSCKVCESGDESATEDSTGEGSETEDSTEDSSETQDSTEDSSETQDRTGDSSETQGGTGDSSETGKSKEPAECKDENAGCLGWAAVNQCTISPDYMLAFCRWSCKVCDQGRTAGECDNKDASCEDWASHDHCEKNPGYMLTNCRKACGACSEEALNALREGFSVR
;
A
#
# COMPACT_ATOMS: atom_id res chain seq x y z
N MET A 1 -7.39 0.25 21.65
CA MET A 1 -8.66 0.56 20.97
C MET A 1 -9.23 -0.74 20.42
N ASP A 2 -10.53 -0.99 20.58
CA ASP A 2 -11.19 -2.14 19.96
C ASP A 2 -11.79 -1.69 18.61
N LEU A 3 -11.16 -2.11 17.51
CA LEU A 3 -11.52 -1.70 16.15
C LEU A 3 -12.85 -2.31 15.68
N GLU A 4 -13.22 -3.49 16.16
CA GLU A 4 -14.50 -4.10 15.83
C GLU A 4 -15.64 -3.25 16.40
N THR A 5 -15.52 -2.85 17.67
CA THR A 5 -16.48 -1.92 18.29
C THR A 5 -16.52 -0.56 17.58
N THR A 6 -15.38 -0.05 17.10
CA THR A 6 -15.35 1.19 16.30
C THR A 6 -16.14 1.04 15.00
N SER A 7 -15.86 -0.01 14.21
CA SER A 7 -16.57 -0.30 12.96
C SER A 7 -18.06 -0.55 13.18
N LYS A 8 -18.42 -1.24 14.27
CA LYS A 8 -19.81 -1.49 14.65
C LYS A 8 -20.58 -0.19 14.91
N LYS A 9 -20.03 0.69 15.76
CA LYS A 9 -20.67 1.97 16.10
C LYS A 9 -20.93 2.82 14.86
N TRP A 10 -20.07 2.74 13.85
CA TRP A 10 -20.24 3.47 12.61
C TRP A 10 -21.27 2.81 11.69
N ALA A 11 -21.12 1.51 11.46
CA ALA A 11 -21.99 0.74 10.56
C ALA A 11 -23.46 0.76 10.98
N GLU A 12 -23.74 0.71 12.29
CA GLU A 12 -25.11 0.72 12.84
C GLU A 12 -25.86 2.05 12.61
N ASN A 13 -25.16 3.14 12.23
CA ASN A 13 -25.81 4.39 11.85
C ASN A 13 -26.44 4.34 10.45
N CYS A 14 -26.13 3.31 9.65
CA CYS A 14 -26.65 3.15 8.28
C CYS A 14 -26.48 4.41 7.42
N HIS A 15 -25.29 5.00 7.51
CA HIS A 15 -24.88 6.17 6.76
C HIS A 15 -23.56 5.88 6.04
N TYR A 16 -23.62 5.77 4.72
CA TYR A 16 -22.47 5.46 3.86
C TYR A 16 -21.60 6.70 3.69
N ALA A 17 -20.64 6.85 4.60
CA ALA A 17 -19.58 7.85 4.59
C ALA A 17 -18.40 7.34 5.44
N HIS A 18 -17.23 7.96 5.31
CA HIS A 18 -16.12 7.74 6.24
C HIS A 18 -16.40 8.43 7.59
N SER A 19 -15.92 7.85 8.68
CA SER A 19 -16.12 8.39 10.04
C SER A 19 -15.18 9.55 10.35
N HIS A 20 -14.05 9.63 9.65
CA HIS A 20 -12.97 10.60 9.87
C HIS A 20 -12.42 10.59 11.31
N LEU A 21 -12.48 9.44 11.99
CA LEU A 21 -11.84 9.27 13.28
C LEU A 21 -10.32 9.41 13.16
N GLU A 22 -9.74 10.23 14.03
CA GLU A 22 -8.30 10.52 14.04
C GLU A 22 -7.48 9.24 14.23
N GLY A 23 -6.43 9.07 13.41
CA GLY A 23 -5.52 7.91 13.44
C GLY A 23 -6.11 6.58 12.92
N ILE A 24 -7.35 6.60 12.38
CA ILE A 24 -8.03 5.41 11.87
C ILE A 24 -8.17 5.47 10.35
N GLY A 25 -7.71 4.40 9.69
CA GLY A 25 -7.99 4.13 8.28
C GLY A 25 -9.30 3.35 8.15
N GLU A 26 -9.97 3.45 6.99
CA GLU A 26 -11.26 2.80 6.79
C GLU A 26 -11.44 2.30 5.36
N ASN A 27 -11.99 1.09 5.22
CA ASN A 27 -12.55 0.59 3.97
C ASN A 27 -14.04 0.31 4.16
N LEU A 28 -14.86 0.76 3.20
CA LEU A 28 -16.31 0.68 3.24
C LEU A 28 -16.85 -0.07 2.02
N ALA A 29 -17.91 -0.84 2.21
CA ALA A 29 -18.61 -1.49 1.12
C ALA A 29 -20.10 -1.62 1.46
N TYR A 30 -20.96 -1.62 0.44
CA TYR A 30 -22.37 -1.95 0.62
C TYR A 30 -22.87 -2.78 -0.56
N SER A 31 -23.94 -3.55 -0.34
CA SER A 31 -24.56 -4.38 -1.37
C SER A 31 -26.06 -4.50 -1.16
N THR A 32 -26.83 -4.46 -2.25
CA THR A 32 -28.27 -4.74 -2.24
C THR A 32 -28.59 -6.19 -2.61
N TYR A 33 -27.59 -6.97 -3.00
CA TYR A 33 -27.80 -8.34 -3.43
C TYR A 33 -28.19 -9.25 -2.26
N PRO A 34 -29.11 -10.21 -2.47
CA PRO A 34 -29.56 -11.14 -1.44
C PRO A 34 -28.56 -12.29 -1.27
N HIS A 35 -27.34 -11.98 -0.82
CA HIS A 35 -26.33 -12.97 -0.45
C HIS A 35 -26.11 -13.03 1.06
N SER A 36 -25.36 -14.04 1.51
CA SER A 36 -24.94 -14.17 2.91
C SER A 36 -23.97 -13.07 3.31
N GLU A 37 -23.75 -12.91 4.62
CA GLU A 37 -22.72 -12.06 5.18
C GLU A 37 -21.31 -12.50 4.73
N GLU A 38 -21.04 -13.80 4.70
CA GLU A 38 -19.76 -14.34 4.22
C GLU A 38 -19.47 -13.93 2.76
N THR A 39 -20.48 -13.99 1.89
CA THR A 39 -20.35 -13.51 0.50
C THR A 39 -20.15 -12.00 0.42
N LEU A 40 -20.80 -11.21 1.30
CA LEU A 40 -20.55 -9.76 1.39
C LEU A 40 -19.08 -9.48 1.68
N VAL A 41 -18.56 -10.10 2.75
CA VAL A 41 -17.19 -9.89 3.22
C VAL A 41 -16.18 -10.30 2.16
N SER A 42 -16.36 -11.49 1.56
CA SER A 42 -15.48 -11.99 0.51
C SER A 42 -15.48 -11.10 -0.73
N ASN A 43 -16.67 -10.67 -1.19
CA ASN A 43 -16.78 -9.79 -2.34
C ASN A 43 -16.19 -8.40 -2.06
N ALA A 44 -16.43 -7.84 -0.88
CA ALA A 44 -15.89 -6.54 -0.50
C ALA A 44 -14.36 -6.58 -0.43
N ALA A 45 -13.79 -7.54 0.30
CA ALA A 45 -12.35 -7.71 0.40
C ALA A 45 -11.70 -7.96 -0.98
N THR A 46 -12.34 -8.75 -1.83
CA THR A 46 -11.87 -8.97 -3.21
C THR A 46 -11.91 -7.67 -4.02
N ALA A 47 -13.03 -6.97 -4.02
CA ALA A 47 -13.19 -5.72 -4.77
C ALA A 47 -12.17 -4.66 -4.32
N TRP A 48 -12.01 -4.47 -3.01
CA TRP A 48 -11.01 -3.59 -2.44
C TRP A 48 -9.59 -3.97 -2.86
N PHE A 49 -9.25 -5.26 -2.89
CA PHE A 49 -7.92 -5.71 -3.29
C PHE A 49 -7.68 -5.59 -4.80
N GLU A 50 -8.72 -5.80 -5.62
CA GLU A 50 -8.61 -5.77 -7.08
C GLU A 50 -8.36 -4.38 -7.66
N GLU A 51 -8.59 -3.33 -6.88
CA GLU A 51 -8.14 -1.96 -7.14
C GLU A 51 -6.64 -1.87 -7.50
N LYS A 52 -5.83 -2.85 -7.05
CA LYS A 52 -4.43 -2.99 -7.47
C LYS A 52 -4.22 -2.95 -8.98
N LYS A 53 -5.21 -3.36 -9.79
CA LYS A 53 -5.16 -3.35 -11.26
C LYS A 53 -4.93 -1.95 -11.83
N GLN A 54 -5.29 -0.91 -11.08
CA GLN A 54 -5.13 0.49 -11.47
C GLN A 54 -4.02 1.21 -10.70
N TYR A 55 -3.45 0.57 -9.68
CA TYR A 55 -2.41 1.18 -8.86
C TYR A 55 -1.03 1.10 -9.51
N ILE A 56 -0.33 2.24 -9.54
CA ILE A 56 1.09 2.33 -9.88
C ILE A 56 1.83 2.73 -8.61
N MET A 57 2.88 2.00 -8.23
CA MET A 57 3.58 2.23 -6.97
C MET A 57 4.04 3.70 -6.78
N GLY A 58 3.58 4.34 -5.70
CA GLY A 58 3.91 5.73 -5.37
C GLY A 58 3.17 6.77 -6.22
N SER A 59 2.21 6.39 -7.06
CA SER A 59 1.41 7.33 -7.86
C SER A 59 0.25 7.95 -7.10
N GLN A 60 0.08 7.62 -5.80
CA GLN A 60 -1.07 8.04 -5.01
C GLN A 60 -1.03 9.56 -4.76
N LYS A 61 -1.97 10.29 -5.37
CA LYS A 61 -2.10 11.75 -5.23
C LYS A 61 -3.24 12.18 -4.32
N SER A 62 -4.31 11.41 -4.25
CA SER A 62 -5.49 11.67 -3.42
C SER A 62 -6.36 10.42 -3.34
N CYS A 63 -7.07 10.24 -2.23
CA CYS A 63 -8.18 9.30 -2.14
C CYS A 63 -9.47 10.05 -2.49
N GLY A 64 -10.06 9.73 -3.65
CA GLY A 64 -11.23 10.41 -4.20
C GLY A 64 -11.29 10.35 -5.73
N SER A 65 -10.14 10.46 -6.40
CA SER A 65 -10.06 10.36 -7.88
C SER A 65 -9.47 9.03 -8.39
N SER A 66 -8.90 8.20 -7.52
CA SER A 66 -8.36 6.89 -7.86
C SER A 66 -9.05 5.80 -7.04
N ASP A 67 -9.58 4.79 -7.73
CA ASP A 67 -10.14 3.56 -7.16
C ASP A 67 -9.01 2.65 -6.67
N THR A 68 -8.08 3.19 -5.86
CA THR A 68 -6.88 2.47 -5.38
C THR A 68 -6.72 2.47 -3.87
N CYS A 69 -7.46 3.33 -3.15
CA CYS A 69 -7.23 3.55 -1.73
C CYS A 69 -7.68 2.40 -0.85
N HIS A 70 -8.66 1.60 -1.27
CA HIS A 70 -9.03 0.42 -0.52
C HIS A 70 -7.91 -0.61 -0.61
N TYR A 71 -7.35 -0.84 -1.80
CA TYR A 71 -6.19 -1.72 -1.98
C TYR A 71 -5.01 -1.25 -1.13
N LEU A 72 -4.67 0.05 -1.20
CA LEU A 72 -3.53 0.60 -0.48
C LEU A 72 -3.65 0.43 1.03
N GLN A 73 -4.85 0.62 1.59
CA GLN A 73 -5.06 0.39 3.02
C GLN A 73 -4.92 -1.11 3.37
N MET A 74 -5.35 -2.02 2.50
CA MET A 74 -5.21 -3.46 2.75
C MET A 74 -3.77 -3.95 2.79
N VAL A 75 -2.86 -3.27 2.08
CA VAL A 75 -1.45 -3.68 1.95
C VAL A 75 -0.48 -2.72 2.65
N TRP A 76 -0.97 -1.83 3.52
CA TRP A 76 -0.15 -0.85 4.21
C TRP A 76 0.71 -1.50 5.30
N ASP A 77 2.03 -1.43 5.20
CA ASP A 77 2.98 -2.17 6.04
C ASP A 77 2.96 -1.75 7.51
N ASP A 78 2.72 -0.46 7.81
CA ASP A 78 2.52 0.02 9.18
C ASP A 78 1.23 -0.51 9.79
N THR A 79 0.20 -0.84 8.99
CA THR A 79 -1.12 -1.23 9.48
C THR A 79 -1.10 -2.70 9.93
N ASN A 80 -1.18 -2.92 11.24
CA ASN A 80 -1.10 -4.26 11.83
C ASN A 80 -2.35 -4.69 12.60
N LYS A 81 -3.38 -3.84 12.66
CA LYS A 81 -4.66 -4.14 13.33
C LYS A 81 -5.81 -3.75 12.40
N VAL A 82 -6.77 -4.65 12.28
CA VAL A 82 -8.03 -4.45 11.57
C VAL A 82 -9.18 -4.96 12.43
N GLY A 83 -10.31 -4.26 12.40
CA GLY A 83 -11.56 -4.72 13.00
C GLY A 83 -12.72 -4.33 12.11
N CYS A 84 -13.58 -5.29 11.79
CA CYS A 84 -14.66 -5.08 10.82
C CYS A 84 -16.01 -5.42 11.42
N TYR A 85 -17.07 -4.80 10.88
CA TYR A 85 -18.44 -5.12 11.23
C TYR A 85 -19.35 -4.97 10.02
N SER A 86 -20.28 -5.91 9.87
CA SER A 86 -21.34 -5.87 8.88
C SER A 86 -22.70 -5.77 9.53
N THR A 87 -23.60 -5.02 8.91
CA THR A 87 -25.00 -4.93 9.33
C THR A 87 -25.91 -4.82 8.11
N ARG A 88 -27.18 -5.15 8.33
CA ARG A 88 -28.22 -5.03 7.31
C ARG A 88 -29.11 -3.83 7.62
N CYS A 89 -28.94 -2.78 6.84
CA CYS A 89 -29.66 -1.53 6.97
C CYS A 89 -31.03 -1.63 6.30
N ALA A 90 -32.09 -1.32 7.06
CA ALA A 90 -33.43 -1.18 6.48
C ALA A 90 -33.44 -0.08 5.42
N GLU A 91 -32.79 1.05 5.72
CA GLU A 91 -32.49 2.13 4.78
C GLU A 91 -31.03 2.56 5.00
N LEU A 92 -30.20 2.50 3.95
CA LEU A 92 -28.86 3.05 3.94
C LEU A 92 -28.88 4.40 3.22
N THR A 93 -28.44 5.46 3.91
CA THR A 93 -28.33 6.82 3.36
C THR A 93 -26.89 7.09 2.93
N ARG A 94 -26.68 7.92 1.91
CA ARG A 94 -25.32 8.31 1.45
C ARG A 94 -25.17 9.83 1.48
N THR A 95 -24.06 10.32 2.06
CA THR A 95 -23.74 11.75 2.10
C THR A 95 -23.76 12.37 0.71
N GLY A 96 -24.30 13.59 0.61
CA GLY A 96 -24.41 14.32 -0.66
C GLY A 96 -25.55 13.83 -1.56
N THR A 97 -26.36 12.85 -1.14
CA THR A 97 -27.51 12.37 -1.91
C THR A 97 -28.76 12.22 -1.04
N GLU A 98 -29.94 12.51 -1.61
CA GLU A 98 -31.23 12.17 -0.98
C GLU A 98 -31.61 10.70 -1.18
N LYS A 99 -30.79 9.94 -1.92
CA LYS A 99 -31.07 8.55 -2.29
C LYS A 99 -30.94 7.63 -1.08
N LYS A 100 -32.01 6.88 -0.82
CA LYS A 100 -32.03 5.80 0.17
C LYS A 100 -31.92 4.46 -0.54
N THR A 101 -31.05 3.60 -0.03
CA THR A 101 -30.92 2.22 -0.50
C THR A 101 -31.58 1.30 0.51
N GLU A 102 -32.70 0.68 0.13
CA GLU A 102 -33.44 -0.21 1.02
C GLU A 102 -32.75 -1.57 1.17
N ASN A 103 -32.86 -2.16 2.36
CA ASN A 103 -32.43 -3.53 2.67
C ASN A 103 -30.99 -3.84 2.22
N ALA A 104 -30.07 -2.90 2.44
CA ALA A 104 -28.69 -3.00 2.03
C ALA A 104 -27.82 -3.62 3.12
N TRP A 105 -26.93 -4.52 2.73
CA TRP A 105 -25.74 -4.84 3.51
C TRP A 105 -24.81 -3.63 3.56
N TYR A 106 -24.28 -3.31 4.73
CA TYR A 106 -23.23 -2.31 4.93
C TYR A 106 -22.08 -2.94 5.71
N PHE A 107 -20.86 -2.80 5.22
CA PHE A 107 -19.65 -3.40 5.76
C PHE A 107 -18.57 -2.33 5.94
N VAL A 108 -18.01 -2.28 7.15
CA VAL A 108 -17.03 -1.28 7.58
C VAL A 108 -15.85 -2.02 8.19
N CYS A 109 -14.64 -1.74 7.70
CA CYS A 109 -13.39 -2.16 8.33
C CYS A 109 -12.60 -0.92 8.77
N SER A 110 -12.20 -0.91 10.04
CA SER A 110 -11.30 0.09 10.62
C SER A 110 -9.90 -0.49 10.72
N TYR A 111 -8.89 0.32 10.43
CA TYR A 111 -7.48 -0.05 10.38
C TYR A 111 -6.66 0.87 11.30
N THR A 112 -5.73 0.30 12.06
CA THR A 112 -4.74 1.11 12.80
C THR A 112 -3.36 0.45 12.80
N PRO A 113 -2.27 1.23 12.75
CA PRO A 113 -2.21 2.64 12.33
C PRO A 113 -2.86 2.89 10.95
N LYS A 114 -3.41 4.09 10.74
CA LYS A 114 -3.95 4.53 9.45
C LYS A 114 -2.88 4.42 8.34
N GLY A 115 -3.30 3.93 7.17
CA GLY A 115 -2.48 3.94 5.96
C GLY A 115 -2.81 5.11 5.03
N ASN A 116 -2.57 4.92 3.73
CA ASN A 116 -2.92 5.87 2.66
C ASN A 116 -2.29 7.27 2.81
N TRP A 117 -1.08 7.35 3.36
CA TRP A 117 -0.36 8.62 3.46
C TRP A 117 -0.03 9.16 2.05
N ILE A 118 -0.49 10.39 1.77
CA ILE A 118 -0.28 11.04 0.47
C ILE A 118 1.21 11.12 0.14
N GLY A 119 1.57 10.66 -1.06
CA GLY A 119 2.95 10.65 -1.55
C GLY A 119 3.85 9.59 -0.92
N GLN A 120 3.34 8.71 -0.05
CA GLN A 120 4.08 7.57 0.49
C GLN A 120 3.69 6.28 -0.25
N ARG A 121 4.60 5.29 -0.20
CA ARG A 121 4.33 3.93 -0.68
C ARG A 121 3.73 3.10 0.45
N PRO A 122 2.84 2.14 0.15
CA PRO A 122 2.22 1.30 1.17
C PRO A 122 3.17 0.27 1.79
N TYR A 123 4.27 -0.08 1.11
CA TYR A 123 5.27 -1.02 1.62
C TYR A 123 6.59 -0.85 0.85
N GLU A 124 7.69 -1.37 1.43
CA GLU A 124 8.95 -1.47 0.72
C GLU A 124 8.97 -2.66 -0.24
N THR A 125 9.53 -2.44 -1.43
CA THR A 125 9.57 -3.47 -2.48
C THR A 125 10.82 -4.35 -2.41
N SER A 126 11.76 -4.05 -1.50
CA SER A 126 12.96 -4.85 -1.30
C SER A 126 12.66 -6.00 -0.34
N CYS A 127 13.01 -7.23 -0.69
CA CYS A 127 12.84 -8.36 0.21
C CYS A 127 13.94 -8.46 1.28
N ASP A 128 14.97 -7.62 1.20
CA ASP A 128 15.96 -7.44 2.26
C ASP A 128 15.52 -6.40 3.29
N SER A 129 14.31 -5.83 3.14
CA SER A 129 13.76 -4.94 4.15
C SER A 129 13.61 -5.70 5.46
N PRO A 130 14.38 -5.37 6.51
CA PRO A 130 14.25 -6.06 7.77
C PRO A 130 12.90 -5.72 8.38
N CYS A 131 12.33 -6.68 9.11
CA CYS A 131 11.23 -6.36 10.01
C CYS A 131 11.67 -5.31 11.03
N ARG A 132 10.72 -4.51 11.50
CA ARG A 132 10.99 -3.45 12.47
C ARG A 132 11.44 -4.07 13.79
N ASP A 133 12.14 -3.27 14.60
CA ASP A 133 12.52 -3.70 15.95
C ASP A 133 11.29 -4.22 16.71
N GLY A 134 11.43 -5.36 17.38
CA GLY A 134 10.32 -6.04 18.08
C GLY A 134 9.48 -6.98 17.22
N GLN A 135 9.72 -7.04 15.90
CA GLN A 135 9.06 -7.97 15.00
C GLN A 135 9.99 -9.11 14.55
N THR A 136 9.38 -10.20 14.08
CA THR A 136 10.06 -11.32 13.44
C THR A 136 9.42 -11.60 12.09
N GLU A 137 10.17 -12.19 11.17
CA GLU A 137 9.63 -12.65 9.89
C GLU A 137 8.95 -14.03 10.07
N GLU A 138 7.71 -14.14 9.60
CA GLU A 138 6.95 -15.38 9.51
C GLU A 138 6.17 -15.39 8.19
N ASP A 139 6.44 -16.39 7.35
CA ASP A 139 5.81 -16.58 6.04
C ASP A 139 5.81 -15.31 5.14
N GLY A 140 6.92 -14.55 5.17
CA GLY A 140 7.06 -13.32 4.39
C GLY A 140 6.30 -12.10 4.95
N LEU A 141 5.78 -12.18 6.17
CA LEU A 141 5.18 -11.07 6.91
C LEU A 141 5.98 -10.75 8.17
N CYS A 142 6.01 -9.47 8.54
CA CYS A 142 6.55 -9.05 9.82
C CYS A 142 5.48 -9.20 10.90
N VAL A 143 5.66 -10.17 11.79
CA VAL A 143 4.76 -10.48 12.88
C VAL A 143 5.29 -9.95 14.20
N GLY A 144 4.39 -9.63 15.13
CA GLY A 144 4.72 -9.01 16.42
C GLY A 144 4.47 -7.49 16.43
N GLU A 145 4.61 -6.90 17.62
CA GLU A 145 4.43 -5.46 17.80
C GLU A 145 5.72 -4.73 17.44
N ALA A 146 5.65 -3.93 16.37
CA ALA A 146 6.73 -3.03 16.01
C ALA A 146 6.98 -2.02 17.15
N ILE A 147 8.23 -1.94 17.59
CA ILE A 147 8.73 -0.86 18.43
C ILE A 147 8.84 0.36 17.52
N ILE A 148 7.78 1.17 17.45
CA ILE A 148 7.80 2.38 16.64
C ILE A 148 8.47 3.50 17.46
N PRO A 149 9.71 3.93 17.10
CA PRO A 149 10.46 4.86 17.95
C PRO A 149 9.68 6.15 18.20
N CYS A 150 9.67 6.59 19.45
CA CYS A 150 9.01 7.82 19.84
C CYS A 150 9.94 9.03 19.70
N VAL A 151 10.20 9.40 18.45
CA VAL A 151 11.13 10.49 18.12
C VAL A 151 10.53 11.39 17.06
N ASP A 152 10.95 12.65 17.09
CA ASP A 152 10.76 13.56 15.99
C ASP A 152 11.83 13.30 14.93
N LYS A 153 11.38 12.98 13.71
CA LYS A 153 12.21 12.77 12.53
C LYS A 153 12.52 14.09 11.80
N HIS A 154 11.99 15.22 12.27
CA HIS A 154 12.25 16.53 11.72
C HIS A 154 12.57 17.56 12.82
N ALA A 155 13.57 18.41 12.58
CA ALA A 155 14.03 19.38 13.58
C ALA A 155 12.96 20.42 13.96
N GLN A 156 12.05 20.74 13.05
CA GLN A 156 10.96 21.71 13.26
C GLN A 156 9.69 21.11 13.88
N CYS A 157 9.68 19.84 14.25
CA CYS A 157 8.48 19.18 14.79
C CYS A 157 7.92 19.91 16.01
N VAL A 158 8.77 20.41 16.90
CA VAL A 158 8.35 21.16 18.10
C VAL A 158 7.64 22.45 17.70
N ASP A 159 8.22 23.21 16.77
CA ASP A 159 7.65 24.48 16.29
C ASP A 159 6.32 24.27 15.54
N TRP A 160 6.26 23.24 14.70
CA TRP A 160 5.07 22.87 13.95
C TRP A 160 3.96 22.40 14.90
N ALA A 161 4.27 21.53 15.85
CA ALA A 161 3.33 21.14 16.88
C ALA A 161 2.81 22.34 17.67
N GLY A 162 3.68 23.28 18.05
CA GLY A 162 3.31 24.54 18.70
C GLY A 162 2.41 25.46 17.87
N ARG A 163 2.42 25.31 16.53
CA ARG A 163 1.52 26.04 15.60
C ARG A 163 0.18 25.31 15.34
N GLY A 164 -0.04 24.20 16.04
CA GLY A 164 -1.22 23.36 15.88
C GLY A 164 -1.17 22.46 14.64
N GLU A 165 0.02 22.22 14.07
CA GLU A 165 0.15 21.35 12.89
C GLU A 165 -0.26 19.90 13.19
N CYS A 166 -0.18 19.45 14.46
CA CYS A 166 -0.67 18.13 14.84
C CYS A 166 -2.17 17.95 14.54
N SER A 167 -2.96 19.02 14.56
CA SER A 167 -4.39 18.97 14.22
C SER A 167 -4.67 19.41 12.79
N LYS A 168 -3.86 20.32 12.22
CA LYS A 168 -4.04 20.82 10.85
C LYS A 168 -3.49 19.86 9.79
N ASN A 169 -2.37 19.23 10.11
CA ASN A 169 -1.62 18.31 9.27
C ASN A 169 -1.31 17.02 10.06
N PRO A 170 -2.33 16.38 10.65
CA PRO A 170 -2.15 15.22 11.54
C PRO A 170 -1.33 14.13 10.85
N ASP A 171 -1.51 13.98 9.54
CA ASP A 171 -0.87 12.96 8.74
C ASP A 171 0.66 13.06 8.70
N TYR A 172 1.16 14.24 8.33
CA TYR A 172 2.59 14.49 8.29
C TYR A 172 3.19 14.44 9.71
N MET A 173 2.45 15.01 10.65
CA MET A 173 2.91 15.20 12.02
C MET A 173 2.93 13.89 12.82
N GLU A 174 1.99 12.98 12.60
CA GLU A 174 2.04 11.63 13.15
C GLU A 174 3.12 10.77 12.48
N SER A 175 3.43 10.96 11.20
CA SER A 175 4.51 10.23 10.54
C SER A 175 5.92 10.69 11.00
N LYS A 176 6.10 12.00 11.15
CA LYS A 176 7.42 12.64 11.31
C LYS A 176 7.64 13.28 12.67
N CYS A 177 6.59 13.59 13.41
CA CYS A 177 6.64 14.42 14.62
C CYS A 177 5.89 13.78 15.80
N ARG A 178 5.96 12.45 15.90
CA ARG A 178 5.21 11.65 16.89
C ARG A 178 5.40 12.12 18.31
N LYS A 179 6.64 12.47 18.65
CA LYS A 179 6.99 12.96 19.99
C LYS A 179 6.43 14.36 20.22
N SER A 180 6.67 15.30 19.30
CA SER A 180 6.15 16.66 19.40
C SER A 180 4.61 16.72 19.43
N CYS A 181 3.94 15.80 18.73
CA CYS A 181 2.49 15.67 18.74
C CYS A 181 1.94 14.77 19.84
N LYS A 182 2.81 14.25 20.73
CA LYS A 182 2.43 13.41 21.88
C LYS A 182 1.61 12.19 21.48
N VAL A 183 1.81 11.70 20.25
CA VAL A 183 1.16 10.49 19.72
C VAL A 183 1.75 9.24 20.36
N CYS A 184 2.99 9.35 20.82
CA CYS A 184 3.66 8.35 21.62
C CYS A 184 4.16 9.04 22.88
N GLU A 185 3.68 8.57 24.04
CA GLU A 185 4.24 8.78 25.38
C GLU A 185 3.30 8.10 26.38
N SER A 186 3.67 6.89 26.83
CA SER A 186 3.14 6.20 28.02
C SER A 186 4.02 4.98 28.35
N GLY A 187 4.99 5.16 29.26
CA GLY A 187 5.55 4.06 30.06
C GLY A 187 6.97 3.61 29.76
N ASP A 188 7.97 4.43 30.12
CA ASP A 188 9.27 3.93 30.59
C ASP A 188 9.64 4.73 31.85
N GLU A 189 9.11 4.28 33.00
CA GLU A 189 9.69 4.63 34.30
C GLU A 189 10.95 3.77 34.50
N SER A 190 12.11 4.28 34.11
CA SER A 190 13.38 3.93 34.73
C SER A 190 14.44 4.97 34.43
N ALA A 191 14.82 5.68 35.50
CA ALA A 191 16.06 6.47 35.68
C ALA A 191 16.11 7.79 34.87
N THR A 192 16.22 8.98 35.46
CA THR A 192 16.75 9.40 36.77
C THR A 192 16.14 10.75 37.12
N GLU A 193 15.85 10.94 38.40
CA GLU A 193 15.60 12.25 39.00
C GLU A 193 16.72 13.23 38.66
N ASP A 194 16.38 14.38 38.09
CA ASP A 194 17.00 15.63 38.52
C ASP A 194 15.98 16.77 38.45
N SER A 195 15.73 17.35 39.61
CA SER A 195 14.84 18.47 39.82
C SER A 195 15.57 19.76 39.46
N THR A 196 15.09 20.48 38.46
CA THR A 196 15.09 21.95 38.52
C THR A 196 13.82 22.47 37.87
N GLY A 197 12.93 23.00 38.71
CA GLY A 197 11.75 23.72 38.26
C GLY A 197 12.11 25.16 37.91
N GLU A 198 11.37 25.72 36.96
CA GLU A 198 10.91 27.10 37.05
C GLU A 198 9.66 27.23 36.16
N GLY A 199 8.56 27.65 36.79
CA GLY A 199 7.27 27.84 36.14
C GLY A 199 7.15 29.22 35.49
N SER A 200 6.17 29.34 34.60
CA SER A 200 5.34 30.54 34.51
C SER A 200 4.07 30.19 33.77
N GLU A 201 2.97 30.18 34.51
CA GLU A 201 1.61 30.29 33.99
C GLU A 201 1.42 31.69 33.40
N THR A 202 0.68 31.79 32.29
CA THR A 202 -0.28 32.87 32.08
C THR A 202 -1.39 32.36 31.16
N GLU A 203 -2.59 32.32 31.72
CA GLU A 203 -3.87 32.28 31.00
C GLU A 203 -4.05 33.57 30.20
N ASP A 204 -4.63 33.50 29.00
CA ASP A 204 -5.71 34.43 28.64
C ASP A 204 -6.57 33.89 27.48
N SER A 205 -7.86 34.01 27.71
CA SER A 205 -9.01 33.79 26.84
C SER A 205 -9.11 34.83 25.70
N THR A 206 -9.69 34.44 24.57
CA THR A 206 -10.83 35.15 23.94
C THR A 206 -11.34 34.42 22.69
N GLU A 207 -12.65 34.45 22.54
CA GLU A 207 -13.47 34.00 21.40
C GLU A 207 -13.18 34.84 20.15
N ASP A 208 -13.24 34.26 18.94
CA ASP A 208 -14.10 34.79 17.87
C ASP A 208 -14.29 33.77 16.73
N SER A 209 -15.48 33.81 16.16
CA SER A 209 -15.99 32.99 15.09
C SER A 209 -15.46 33.46 13.73
N SER A 210 -15.21 32.54 12.80
CA SER A 210 -15.65 32.73 11.40
C SER A 210 -15.54 31.44 10.61
N GLU A 211 -16.64 31.14 9.94
CA GLU A 211 -16.83 30.12 8.93
C GLU A 211 -16.03 30.46 7.66
N THR A 212 -15.43 29.46 7.01
CA THR A 212 -15.49 29.29 5.55
C THR A 212 -15.25 27.82 5.17
N GLN A 213 -16.35 27.16 4.86
CA GLN A 213 -16.62 26.27 3.72
C GLN A 213 -15.47 25.67 2.88
N ASP A 214 -15.59 24.34 2.75
CA ASP A 214 -15.74 23.59 1.48
C ASP A 214 -14.49 23.06 0.77
N SER A 215 -14.38 21.73 0.77
CA SER A 215 -14.04 20.92 -0.41
C SER A 215 -14.67 19.53 -0.25
N THR A 216 -15.89 19.38 -0.75
CA THR A 216 -16.47 18.07 -1.07
C THR A 216 -15.78 17.46 -2.29
N GLU A 217 -15.48 16.16 -2.26
CA GLU A 217 -15.26 15.29 -3.45
C GLU A 217 -15.24 13.83 -2.96
N ASP A 218 -16.36 13.13 -3.01
CA ASP A 218 -16.92 12.32 -4.12
C ASP A 218 -16.27 10.93 -4.21
N SER A 219 -17.00 9.94 -3.66
CA SER A 219 -16.66 8.53 -3.68
C SER A 219 -17.10 7.93 -5.03
N SER A 220 -16.13 7.34 -5.71
CA SER A 220 -16.28 6.69 -7.00
C SER A 220 -17.41 5.65 -7.06
N GLU A 221 -18.05 5.66 -8.22
CA GLU A 221 -19.15 4.79 -8.60
C GLU A 221 -18.64 3.44 -9.11
N THR A 222 -19.17 2.33 -8.57
CA THR A 222 -19.27 1.08 -9.34
C THR A 222 -20.75 0.81 -9.63
N GLN A 223 -21.18 1.22 -10.82
CA GLN A 223 -22.47 0.81 -11.40
C GLN A 223 -22.27 -0.34 -12.39
N ASP A 224 -22.95 -1.43 -12.07
CA ASP A 224 -23.54 -2.47 -12.92
C ASP A 224 -23.48 -2.23 -14.45
N ARG A 225 -22.74 -3.09 -15.17
CA ARG A 225 -22.96 -3.34 -16.61
C ARG A 225 -22.68 -4.79 -16.98
N THR A 226 -23.75 -5.51 -17.28
CA THR A 226 -23.80 -6.78 -18.00
C THR A 226 -23.41 -6.62 -19.47
N GLY A 227 -22.74 -7.63 -20.05
CA GLY A 227 -22.49 -7.77 -21.48
C GLY A 227 -22.20 -9.22 -21.86
N ASP A 228 -23.22 -9.89 -22.38
CA ASP A 228 -23.22 -11.21 -22.99
C ASP A 228 -22.40 -11.24 -24.29
N SER A 229 -21.58 -12.27 -24.47
CA SER A 229 -21.25 -12.85 -25.78
C SER A 229 -20.60 -14.23 -25.60
N SER A 230 -21.33 -15.22 -26.09
CA SER A 230 -20.92 -16.57 -26.49
C SER A 230 -19.46 -16.71 -26.97
N GLU A 231 -18.75 -17.76 -26.54
CA GLU A 231 -18.29 -18.83 -27.42
C GLU A 231 -17.58 -20.00 -26.71
N THR A 232 -17.97 -21.20 -27.12
CA THR A 232 -17.20 -22.46 -27.25
C THR A 232 -16.83 -23.33 -26.03
N GLN A 233 -17.15 -24.61 -26.24
CA GLN A 233 -16.91 -25.78 -25.40
C GLN A 233 -15.42 -26.12 -25.26
N GLY A 234 -15.04 -26.63 -24.09
CA GLY A 234 -13.97 -27.62 -23.99
C GLY A 234 -13.18 -27.58 -22.67
N GLY A 235 -13.29 -28.64 -21.86
CA GLY A 235 -12.26 -29.00 -20.89
C GLY A 235 -12.76 -29.17 -19.45
N THR A 236 -13.20 -30.38 -19.13
CA THR A 236 -13.38 -30.90 -17.76
C THR A 236 -12.06 -30.94 -17.00
N GLY A 237 -12.03 -30.45 -15.76
CA GLY A 237 -10.93 -30.61 -14.82
C GLY A 237 -11.42 -30.35 -13.41
N ASP A 238 -11.43 -31.41 -12.62
CA ASP A 238 -12.05 -31.57 -11.31
C ASP A 238 -11.36 -30.77 -10.19
N SER A 239 -12.12 -30.58 -9.11
CA SER A 239 -11.75 -29.86 -7.90
C SER A 239 -10.70 -30.59 -7.06
N SER A 240 -10.12 -29.81 -6.13
CA SER A 240 -9.42 -30.24 -4.92
C SER A 240 -7.93 -30.56 -5.05
N GLU A 241 -7.11 -29.69 -4.44
CA GLU A 241 -5.90 -30.03 -3.68
C GLU A 241 -5.61 -28.80 -2.80
N THR A 242 -6.09 -28.80 -1.56
CA THR A 242 -5.31 -29.04 -0.33
C THR A 242 -4.05 -28.17 -0.20
N GLY A 243 -4.06 -27.32 0.82
CA GLY A 243 -2.92 -26.51 1.24
C GLY A 243 -1.71 -27.38 1.51
N LYS A 244 -0.77 -27.37 0.57
CA LYS A 244 0.63 -27.69 0.80
C LYS A 244 1.36 -26.35 0.83
N SER A 245 2.06 -26.10 1.93
CA SER A 245 3.13 -25.10 2.00
C SER A 245 4.00 -25.24 0.76
N LYS A 246 3.88 -24.29 -0.17
CA LYS A 246 4.70 -24.22 -1.37
C LYS A 246 6.13 -24.04 -0.87
N GLU A 247 7.06 -24.91 -1.28
CA GLU A 247 8.47 -24.63 -1.04
C GLU A 247 8.80 -23.20 -1.52
N PRO A 248 9.68 -22.46 -0.83
CA PRO A 248 10.03 -21.12 -1.24
C PRO A 248 10.50 -21.18 -2.70
N ALA A 249 9.82 -20.43 -3.56
CA ALA A 249 10.12 -20.41 -4.99
C ALA A 249 11.62 -20.13 -5.18
N GLU A 250 12.28 -20.95 -6.00
CA GLU A 250 13.71 -20.78 -6.30
C GLU A 250 13.98 -19.34 -6.73
N CYS A 251 15.04 -18.74 -6.20
CA CYS A 251 15.39 -17.36 -6.50
C CYS A 251 16.01 -17.24 -7.90
N LYS A 252 15.15 -17.04 -8.89
CA LYS A 252 15.54 -16.91 -10.29
C LYS A 252 14.58 -16.01 -11.05
N ASP A 253 15.03 -15.62 -12.23
CA ASP A 253 14.15 -15.09 -13.26
C ASP A 253 13.66 -16.26 -14.14
N GLU A 254 12.36 -16.42 -14.25
CA GLU A 254 11.72 -17.42 -15.11
C GLU A 254 11.59 -16.93 -16.56
N ASN A 255 11.78 -15.64 -16.81
CA ASN A 255 11.72 -15.04 -18.13
C ASN A 255 13.01 -14.29 -18.50
N ALA A 256 13.51 -14.51 -19.72
CA ALA A 256 14.68 -13.80 -20.22
C ALA A 256 14.50 -12.27 -20.29
N GLY A 257 13.25 -11.79 -20.36
CA GLY A 257 12.91 -10.36 -20.34
C GLY A 257 12.96 -9.70 -18.97
N CYS A 258 13.08 -10.46 -17.87
CA CYS A 258 12.99 -9.94 -16.51
C CYS A 258 13.96 -8.78 -16.23
N LEU A 259 15.19 -8.85 -16.72
CA LEU A 259 16.17 -7.77 -16.62
C LEU A 259 15.69 -6.49 -17.29
N GLY A 260 15.20 -6.60 -18.53
CA GLY A 260 14.73 -5.46 -19.29
C GLY A 260 13.49 -4.84 -18.66
N TRP A 261 12.55 -5.68 -18.22
CA TRP A 261 11.34 -5.24 -17.52
C TRP A 261 11.65 -4.56 -16.19
N ALA A 262 12.58 -5.11 -15.40
CA ALA A 262 13.04 -4.48 -14.17
C ALA A 262 13.68 -3.10 -14.44
N ALA A 263 14.49 -2.98 -15.49
CA ALA A 263 15.11 -1.71 -15.88
C ALA A 263 14.11 -0.62 -16.32
N VAL A 264 12.87 -1.00 -16.66
CA VAL A 264 11.76 -0.06 -16.94
C VAL A 264 10.70 -0.06 -15.83
N ASN A 265 11.11 -0.35 -14.59
CA ASN A 265 10.31 -0.28 -13.37
C ASN A 265 9.13 -1.25 -13.30
N GLN A 266 9.10 -2.33 -14.08
CA GLN A 266 7.99 -3.28 -14.03
C GLN A 266 7.84 -3.95 -12.67
N CYS A 267 8.92 -4.10 -11.91
CA CYS A 267 8.85 -4.59 -10.53
C CYS A 267 7.92 -3.76 -9.64
N THR A 268 7.69 -2.49 -10.00
CA THR A 268 6.82 -1.56 -9.29
C THR A 268 5.49 -1.31 -10.00
N ILE A 269 5.45 -1.43 -11.33
CA ILE A 269 4.24 -1.23 -12.15
C ILE A 269 3.38 -2.50 -12.20
N SER A 270 4.01 -3.68 -12.26
CA SER A 270 3.38 -4.99 -12.39
C SER A 270 3.93 -5.99 -11.36
N PRO A 271 3.87 -5.67 -10.05
CA PRO A 271 4.52 -6.46 -9.01
C PRO A 271 4.04 -7.91 -8.96
N ASP A 272 2.75 -8.20 -9.18
CA ASP A 272 2.26 -9.60 -9.12
C ASP A 272 3.03 -10.53 -10.07
N TYR A 273 3.16 -10.13 -11.33
CA TYR A 273 3.89 -10.92 -12.32
C TYR A 273 5.39 -10.89 -12.02
N MET A 274 5.93 -9.71 -11.74
CA MET A 274 7.36 -9.53 -11.61
C MET A 274 7.92 -10.18 -10.33
N LEU A 275 7.19 -10.16 -9.22
CA LEU A 275 7.57 -10.84 -7.98
C LEU A 275 7.29 -12.35 -8.03
N ALA A 276 6.43 -12.83 -8.94
CA ALA A 276 6.23 -14.26 -9.16
C ALA A 276 7.29 -14.85 -10.09
N PHE A 277 7.64 -14.15 -11.18
CA PHE A 277 8.42 -14.70 -12.30
C PHE A 277 9.78 -14.03 -12.51
N CYS A 278 10.04 -12.87 -11.90
CA CYS A 278 11.27 -12.08 -12.08
C CYS A 278 11.91 -11.75 -10.74
N ARG A 279 11.91 -12.73 -9.82
CA ARG A 279 12.28 -12.56 -8.41
C ARG A 279 13.67 -11.97 -8.27
N TRP A 280 14.64 -12.47 -9.03
CA TRP A 280 16.02 -11.98 -8.95
C TRP A 280 16.13 -10.55 -9.50
N SER A 281 15.60 -10.32 -10.70
CA SER A 281 15.65 -8.99 -11.35
C SER A 281 14.93 -7.91 -10.53
N CYS A 282 13.89 -8.29 -9.78
CA CYS A 282 13.14 -7.39 -8.90
C CYS A 282 13.65 -7.31 -7.46
N LYS A 283 14.83 -7.86 -7.18
CA LYS A 283 15.42 -7.87 -5.85
C LYS A 283 14.54 -8.51 -4.77
N VAL A 284 13.78 -9.53 -5.17
CA VAL A 284 13.02 -10.36 -4.24
C VAL A 284 13.95 -11.33 -3.50
N CYS A 285 15.17 -11.53 -4.01
CA CYS A 285 16.12 -12.48 -3.45
C CYS A 285 17.51 -12.31 -4.09
N ASP A 286 18.55 -12.78 -3.38
CA ASP A 286 19.95 -12.54 -3.74
C ASP A 286 20.73 -13.74 -4.29
N GLN A 287 20.22 -14.96 -4.14
CA GLN A 287 21.00 -16.17 -4.42
C GLN A 287 20.36 -16.99 -5.54
N GLY A 288 21.08 -17.25 -6.63
CA GLY A 288 20.62 -18.25 -7.61
C GLY A 288 20.50 -17.77 -9.06
N ARG A 289 21.12 -16.65 -9.42
CA ARG A 289 21.16 -16.31 -10.84
C ARG A 289 22.06 -17.28 -11.61
N THR A 290 21.46 -18.01 -12.55
CA THR A 290 22.16 -18.36 -13.79
C THR A 290 21.97 -17.17 -14.73
N ALA A 291 23.06 -16.48 -15.08
CA ALA A 291 22.99 -15.46 -16.13
C ALA A 291 22.62 -16.21 -17.41
N GLY A 292 21.32 -16.24 -17.75
CA GLY A 292 20.86 -16.85 -18.99
C GLY A 292 21.65 -16.32 -20.17
N GLU A 293 21.64 -17.02 -21.29
CA GLU A 293 22.52 -16.81 -22.46
C GLU A 293 22.80 -15.34 -22.79
N CYS A 294 24.06 -14.89 -22.63
CA CYS A 294 24.44 -13.51 -22.92
C CYS A 294 24.87 -13.35 -24.38
N ASP A 295 23.95 -12.84 -25.19
CA ASP A 295 24.12 -12.71 -26.63
C ASP A 295 23.57 -11.38 -27.17
N ASN A 296 23.85 -11.16 -28.45
CA ASN A 296 23.16 -10.18 -29.29
C ASN A 296 22.29 -10.98 -30.26
N LYS A 297 20.97 -10.88 -30.09
CA LYS A 297 19.98 -11.57 -30.92
C LYS A 297 19.72 -10.86 -32.24
N ASP A 298 20.07 -9.58 -32.33
CA ASP A 298 20.01 -8.78 -33.54
C ASP A 298 21.42 -8.37 -34.01
N ALA A 299 21.63 -8.36 -35.32
CA ALA A 299 22.88 -7.93 -35.92
C ALA A 299 23.18 -6.44 -35.66
N SER A 300 22.13 -5.65 -35.40
CA SER A 300 22.20 -4.21 -35.17
C SER A 300 22.47 -3.85 -33.71
N CYS A 301 22.57 -4.84 -32.80
CA CYS A 301 22.77 -4.58 -31.37
C CYS A 301 23.99 -3.70 -31.07
N GLU A 302 25.10 -3.91 -31.76
CA GLU A 302 26.32 -3.08 -31.60
C GLU A 302 26.09 -1.64 -32.06
N ASP A 303 25.39 -1.46 -33.17
CA ASP A 303 25.05 -0.13 -33.69
C ASP A 303 24.10 0.60 -32.74
N TRP A 304 23.04 -0.06 -32.28
CA TRP A 304 22.11 0.52 -31.31
C TRP A 304 22.79 0.86 -29.99
N ALA A 305 23.65 -0.02 -29.47
CA ALA A 305 24.43 0.27 -28.27
C ALA A 305 25.28 1.54 -28.45
N SER A 306 25.93 1.71 -29.62
CA SER A 306 26.71 2.92 -29.92
C SER A 306 25.90 4.22 -30.02
N HIS A 307 24.57 4.14 -30.10
CA HIS A 307 23.64 5.28 -30.15
C HIS A 307 22.83 5.47 -28.84
N ASP A 308 23.38 4.99 -27.72
CA ASP A 308 22.82 5.05 -26.36
C ASP A 308 21.45 4.35 -26.22
N HIS A 309 21.16 3.34 -27.05
CA HIS A 309 19.90 2.61 -26.89
C HIS A 309 19.87 1.77 -25.62
N CYS A 310 21.02 1.43 -25.04
CA CYS A 310 21.10 0.73 -23.75
C CYS A 310 20.45 1.57 -22.63
N GLU A 311 20.62 2.90 -22.66
CA GLU A 311 20.01 3.85 -21.74
C GLU A 311 18.60 4.29 -22.16
N LYS A 312 18.39 4.53 -23.46
CA LYS A 312 17.12 5.06 -23.98
C LYS A 312 16.04 3.99 -24.05
N ASN A 313 16.42 2.75 -24.36
CA ASN A 313 15.53 1.61 -24.57
C ASN A 313 15.99 0.36 -23.79
N PRO A 314 16.24 0.47 -22.47
CA PRO A 314 16.85 -0.61 -21.68
C PRO A 314 16.01 -1.88 -21.69
N GLY A 315 14.67 -1.76 -21.73
CA GLY A 315 13.77 -2.92 -21.79
C GLY A 315 14.04 -3.83 -22.98
N TYR A 316 14.21 -3.25 -24.17
CA TYR A 316 14.51 -4.02 -25.37
C TYR A 316 15.97 -4.47 -25.39
N MET A 317 16.89 -3.55 -25.09
CA MET A 317 18.32 -3.81 -25.20
C MET A 317 18.80 -4.86 -24.21
N LEU A 318 18.33 -4.85 -22.96
CA LEU A 318 18.67 -5.88 -21.97
C LEU A 318 17.97 -7.21 -22.22
N THR A 319 16.97 -7.27 -23.08
CA THR A 319 16.30 -8.52 -23.46
C THR A 319 16.97 -9.18 -24.68
N ASN A 320 17.51 -8.36 -25.60
CA ASN A 320 17.94 -8.81 -26.92
C ASN A 320 19.40 -8.50 -27.28
N CYS A 321 20.03 -7.56 -26.59
CA CYS A 321 21.35 -7.01 -26.94
C CYS A 321 22.25 -6.90 -25.70
N ARG A 322 22.13 -7.83 -24.75
CA ARG A 322 22.85 -7.77 -23.47
C ARG A 322 24.36 -7.67 -23.65
N LYS A 323 24.88 -8.38 -24.66
CA LYS A 323 26.32 -8.37 -24.94
C LYS A 323 26.79 -7.00 -25.43
N ALA A 324 26.08 -6.38 -26.36
CA ALA A 324 26.40 -5.03 -26.86
C ALA A 324 26.30 -3.97 -25.76
N CYS A 325 25.38 -4.13 -24.80
CA CYS A 325 25.26 -3.24 -23.64
C CYS A 325 26.19 -3.58 -22.46
N GLY A 326 27.19 -4.45 -22.64
CA GLY A 326 28.12 -4.81 -21.56
C GLY A 326 27.46 -5.55 -20.37
N ALA A 327 26.23 -6.04 -20.51
CA ALA A 327 25.39 -6.60 -19.44
C ALA A 327 25.56 -8.12 -19.27
N CYS A 328 26.80 -8.63 -19.40
CA CYS A 328 27.09 -10.07 -19.32
C CYS A 328 27.76 -10.53 -18.02
N SER A 329 28.51 -9.66 -17.33
CA SER A 329 29.21 -10.06 -16.11
C SER A 329 28.29 -10.00 -14.90
N GLU A 330 28.59 -10.78 -13.86
CA GLU A 330 27.82 -10.70 -12.60
C GLU A 330 27.88 -9.28 -12.01
N GLU A 331 29.02 -8.60 -12.09
CA GLU A 331 29.16 -7.21 -11.65
C GLU A 331 28.26 -6.27 -12.45
N ALA A 332 28.21 -6.41 -13.78
CA ALA A 332 27.35 -5.61 -14.64
C ALA A 332 25.86 -5.84 -14.34
N LEU A 333 25.49 -7.10 -14.10
CA LEU A 333 24.13 -7.49 -13.78
C LEU A 333 23.69 -7.01 -12.40
N ASN A 334 24.58 -7.03 -11.42
CA ASN A 334 24.34 -6.46 -10.10
C ASN A 334 24.25 -4.92 -10.17
N ALA A 335 25.08 -4.26 -10.99
CA ALA A 335 24.99 -2.82 -11.22
C ALA A 335 23.63 -2.42 -11.83
N LEU A 336 23.15 -3.16 -12.83
CA LEU A 336 21.82 -2.98 -13.42
C LEU A 336 20.71 -3.17 -12.40
N ARG A 337 20.83 -4.22 -11.57
CA ARG A 337 19.90 -4.49 -10.47
C ARG A 337 19.86 -3.30 -9.51
N GLU A 338 21.00 -2.69 -9.21
CA GLU A 338 21.11 -1.47 -8.38
C GLU A 338 20.68 -0.16 -9.05
N GLY A 339 20.17 -0.19 -10.28
CA GLY A 339 19.68 1.00 -11.00
C GLY A 339 20.78 1.80 -11.69
N PHE A 340 21.98 1.23 -11.86
CA PHE A 340 23.08 1.84 -12.61
C PHE A 340 23.06 1.40 -14.07
N SER A 341 23.40 2.31 -14.99
CA SER A 341 23.56 1.98 -16.42
C SER A 341 24.87 1.23 -16.69
N VAL A 342 24.85 0.32 -17.66
CA VAL A 342 26.05 -0.31 -18.24
C VAL A 342 26.33 0.26 -19.63
N ARG A 343 27.61 0.22 -20.02
CA ARG A 343 28.15 0.70 -21.29
C ARG A 343 28.32 -0.42 -22.29
#